data_AF-A0A0G0T5U5-F1
#
_entry.id   AF-A0A0G0T5U5-F1
#
_cell.length_a   1.000
_cell.length_b   1.000
_cell.length_c   1.000
_cell.angle_alpha   90.00
_cell.angle_beta   90.00
_cell.angle_gamma   90.00
#
_symmetry.space_group_name_H-M   'P 1'
#
loop_
_entity.id
_entity.type
_entity.pdbx_description
1 polymer ?
#
loop_
_entity_poly.entity_id
_entity_poly.type
_entity_poly.pdbx_seq_one_letter_code
_entity_poly.pdbx_strand_id
1 'polypeptide(L)'
;MKINNLVKLTVIPVLFILPLLLTSAQSVLPAREAKDLQDESLPKLDAPRVQAIKAENQERRCELATQRIAEKVNRYRNLEKRHQGVYMGLGNKLENLVSRLEADGYTGENIDALKADITQLNEFAANLKTSYTNYLNRLDELKTAGCTDSDVNFQEALKTAREELAATGVVIGEIKEFYLTEIKPDIAAMRTQIQEEKLGQQEDSETEDEKTEEEKD
;
A
#
# COMPACT_ATOMS: atom_id res chain seq x y z
N MET A 1 37.93 29.40 -22.94
CA MET A 1 37.51 29.34 -24.36
C MET A 1 37.32 27.87 -24.73
N LYS A 2 36.06 27.40 -24.83
CA LYS A 2 35.59 26.05 -25.23
C LYS A 2 36.12 24.91 -24.33
N ILE A 3 35.31 23.97 -23.85
CA ILE A 3 34.69 22.89 -24.63
C ILE A 3 33.31 22.49 -24.03
N ASN A 4 32.47 22.04 -24.96
CA ASN A 4 31.04 21.74 -24.94
C ASN A 4 30.56 20.54 -24.09
N ASN A 5 29.29 20.66 -23.67
CA ASN A 5 28.17 19.68 -23.68
C ASN A 5 28.47 18.18 -23.79
N LEU A 6 27.84 17.39 -22.92
CA LEU A 6 27.12 16.16 -23.34
C LEU A 6 26.05 15.74 -22.33
N VAL A 7 24.84 16.29 -22.47
CA VAL A 7 23.64 15.77 -21.81
C VAL A 7 23.26 14.46 -22.50
N LYS A 8 23.43 13.33 -21.82
CA LYS A 8 22.96 12.03 -22.30
C LYS A 8 21.46 11.92 -22.05
N LEU A 9 20.70 12.33 -23.06
CA LEU A 9 19.27 12.06 -23.17
C LEU A 9 19.10 10.57 -23.52
N THR A 10 18.76 9.74 -22.55
CA THR A 10 18.41 8.33 -22.80
C THR A 10 16.98 8.27 -23.33
N VAL A 11 16.87 8.12 -24.65
CA VAL A 11 15.64 7.75 -25.35
C VAL A 11 15.31 6.31 -25.00
N ILE A 12 14.30 6.11 -24.15
CA ILE A 12 13.74 4.79 -23.88
C ILE A 12 12.92 4.38 -25.11
N PRO A 13 13.21 3.22 -25.74
CA PRO A 13 12.43 2.74 -26.86
C PRO A 13 11.06 2.29 -26.34
N VAL A 14 10.01 3.03 -26.72
CA VAL A 14 8.61 2.62 -26.57
C VAL A 14 8.39 1.43 -27.52
N LEU A 15 8.69 0.23 -27.01
CA LEU A 15 8.38 -1.05 -27.65
C LEU A 15 7.00 -1.50 -27.22
N PHE A 16 6.13 -1.70 -28.22
CA PHE A 16 4.98 -2.59 -28.22
C PHE A 16 3.82 -2.26 -27.25
N ILE A 17 3.00 -1.28 -27.64
CA ILE A 17 1.56 -1.38 -27.38
C ILE A 17 0.95 -1.96 -28.65
N LEU A 18 0.67 -3.27 -28.62
CA LEU A 18 -0.22 -3.91 -29.60
C LEU A 18 -1.55 -3.14 -29.60
N PRO A 19 -2.05 -2.68 -30.76
CA PRO A 19 -3.46 -2.38 -30.88
C PRO A 19 -4.17 -3.73 -30.86
N LEU A 20 -4.69 -4.11 -29.70
CA LEU A 20 -5.73 -5.13 -29.61
C LEU A 20 -6.94 -4.56 -30.35
N LEU A 21 -6.98 -4.85 -31.65
CA LEU A 21 -8.14 -4.71 -32.50
C LEU A 21 -9.23 -5.57 -31.87
N LEU A 22 -10.04 -4.97 -31.00
CA LEU A 22 -11.40 -5.42 -30.78
C LEU A 22 -12.11 -5.23 -32.11
N THR A 23 -12.03 -6.27 -32.93
CA THR A 23 -13.06 -6.55 -33.91
C THR A 23 -14.37 -6.62 -33.13
N SER A 24 -15.17 -5.55 -33.22
CA SER A 24 -16.58 -5.63 -32.94
C SER A 24 -17.16 -6.61 -33.95
N ALA A 25 -17.15 -7.89 -33.62
CA ALA A 25 -18.02 -8.85 -34.25
C ALA A 25 -19.44 -8.40 -33.89
N GLN A 26 -19.99 -7.52 -34.74
CA GLN A 26 -21.42 -7.36 -34.88
C GLN A 26 -21.94 -8.69 -35.40
N SER A 27 -22.18 -9.64 -34.49
CA SER A 27 -23.21 -10.64 -34.71
C SER A 27 -24.54 -9.89 -34.69
N VAL A 28 -24.84 -9.23 -35.81
CA VAL A 28 -26.20 -8.82 -36.15
C VAL A 28 -26.97 -10.13 -36.24
N LEU A 29 -27.66 -10.49 -35.16
CA LEU A 29 -28.65 -11.55 -35.19
C LEU A 29 -29.57 -11.25 -36.37
N PRO A 30 -29.83 -12.20 -37.28
CA PRO A 30 -30.82 -11.98 -38.32
C PRO A 30 -32.13 -11.68 -37.61
N ALA A 31 -32.73 -10.54 -37.94
CA ALA A 31 -34.10 -10.20 -37.57
C ALA A 31 -34.99 -11.27 -38.19
N ARG A 32 -35.19 -12.36 -37.46
CA ARG A 32 -36.20 -13.38 -37.75
C ARG A 32 -37.54 -12.68 -37.66
N GLU A 33 -38.31 -12.79 -38.73
CA GLU A 33 -39.68 -12.29 -38.86
C GLU A 33 -40.43 -12.40 -37.52
N ALA A 34 -40.67 -11.25 -36.87
CA ALA A 34 -41.65 -11.13 -35.81
C ALA A 34 -43.04 -11.18 -36.45
N LYS A 35 -43.45 -12.37 -36.88
CA LYS A 35 -44.83 -12.68 -37.29
C LYS A 35 -45.51 -13.35 -36.10
N ASP A 36 -46.56 -12.70 -35.61
CA ASP A 36 -47.63 -13.22 -34.74
C ASP A 36 -47.22 -14.06 -33.52
N LEU A 37 -46.63 -13.39 -32.53
CA LEU A 37 -46.77 -13.77 -31.11
C LEU A 37 -47.23 -12.54 -30.31
N GLN A 38 -48.33 -11.93 -30.77
CA GLN A 38 -49.09 -10.93 -30.01
C GLN A 38 -50.47 -11.50 -29.63
N ASP A 39 -50.55 -12.63 -28.93
CA ASP A 39 -51.75 -12.93 -28.14
C ASP A 39 -51.55 -14.05 -27.10
N GLU A 40 -50.41 -14.07 -26.40
CA GLU A 40 -50.37 -14.72 -25.08
C GLU A 40 -50.30 -13.61 -24.05
N SER A 41 -51.47 -13.18 -23.59
CA SER A 41 -51.58 -12.18 -22.53
C SER A 41 -50.82 -12.69 -21.32
N LEU A 42 -49.60 -12.18 -21.10
CA LEU A 42 -48.89 -12.37 -19.85
C LEU A 42 -49.88 -12.07 -18.72
N PRO A 43 -50.07 -12.97 -17.75
CA PRO A 43 -51.06 -12.77 -16.70
C PRO A 43 -50.76 -11.44 -16.02
N LYS A 44 -51.73 -10.52 -16.03
CA LYS A 44 -51.59 -9.21 -15.38
C LYS A 44 -51.22 -9.48 -13.91
N LEU A 45 -50.00 -9.14 -13.51
CA LEU A 45 -49.60 -9.27 -12.12
C LEU A 45 -50.53 -8.40 -11.27
N ASP A 46 -51.19 -9.02 -10.32
CA ASP A 46 -51.96 -8.36 -9.29
C ASP A 46 -51.04 -7.55 -8.36
N ALA A 47 -51.56 -6.47 -7.79
CA ALA A 47 -50.79 -5.55 -6.94
C ALA A 47 -50.01 -6.25 -5.80
N PRO A 48 -50.55 -7.29 -5.12
CA PRO A 48 -49.80 -8.06 -4.12
C PRO A 48 -48.56 -8.75 -4.69
N ARG A 49 -48.66 -9.33 -5.89
CA ARG A 49 -47.55 -10.01 -6.55
C ARG A 49 -46.46 -9.04 -7.01
N VAL A 50 -46.84 -7.83 -7.47
CA VAL A 50 -45.87 -6.76 -7.78
C VAL A 50 -45.12 -6.31 -6.53
N GLN A 51 -45.80 -6.20 -5.38
CA GLN A 51 -45.15 -5.84 -4.11
C GLN A 51 -44.19 -6.93 -3.63
N ALA A 52 -44.60 -8.21 -3.70
CA ALA A 52 -43.74 -9.33 -3.34
C ALA A 52 -42.44 -9.38 -4.17
N ILE A 53 -42.54 -9.20 -5.50
CA ILE A 53 -41.37 -9.17 -6.38
C ILE A 53 -40.47 -7.96 -6.08
N LYS A 54 -41.05 -6.80 -5.73
CA LYS A 54 -40.25 -5.62 -5.32
C LYS A 54 -39.48 -5.90 -4.03
N ALA A 55 -40.13 -6.51 -3.03
CA ALA A 55 -39.50 -6.87 -1.76
C ALA A 55 -38.37 -7.90 -1.96
N GLU A 56 -38.61 -8.97 -2.72
CA GLU A 56 -37.59 -9.98 -3.04
C GLU A 56 -36.38 -9.37 -3.78
N ASN A 57 -36.62 -8.48 -4.75
CA ASN A 57 -35.55 -7.79 -5.46
C ASN A 57 -34.77 -6.84 -4.53
N GLN A 58 -35.43 -6.18 -3.59
CA GLN A 58 -34.78 -5.31 -2.60
C GLN A 58 -33.90 -6.14 -1.65
N GLU A 59 -34.41 -7.25 -1.13
CA GLU A 59 -33.67 -8.19 -0.28
C GLU A 59 -32.43 -8.73 -0.99
N ARG A 60 -32.58 -9.21 -2.23
CA ARG A 60 -31.46 -9.69 -3.04
C ARG A 60 -30.40 -8.62 -3.30
N ARG A 61 -30.80 -7.37 -3.56
CA ARG A 61 -29.87 -6.25 -3.75
C ARG A 61 -29.11 -5.94 -2.47
N CYS A 62 -29.79 -5.97 -1.33
CA CYS A 62 -29.19 -5.81 -0.02
C CYS A 62 -28.18 -6.92 0.29
N GLU A 63 -28.53 -8.19 0.02
CA GLU A 63 -27.65 -9.34 0.24
C GLU A 63 -26.35 -9.18 -0.56
N LEU A 64 -26.46 -8.87 -1.86
CA LEU A 64 -25.30 -8.65 -2.73
C LEU A 64 -24.44 -7.46 -2.29
N ALA A 65 -25.05 -6.37 -1.82
CA ALA A 65 -24.33 -5.23 -1.29
C ALA A 65 -23.57 -5.59 0.00
N THR A 66 -24.24 -6.27 0.92
CA THR A 66 -23.68 -6.75 2.19
C THR A 66 -22.51 -7.70 1.97
N GLN A 67 -22.65 -8.63 1.02
CA GLN A 67 -21.59 -9.57 0.64
C GLN A 67 -20.36 -8.81 0.10
N ARG A 68 -20.56 -7.86 -0.83
CA ARG A 68 -19.47 -7.05 -1.39
C ARG A 68 -18.75 -6.21 -0.34
N ILE A 69 -19.48 -5.67 0.63
CA ILE A 69 -18.91 -4.93 1.74
C ILE A 69 -18.09 -5.87 2.63
N ALA A 70 -18.63 -7.05 2.98
CA ALA A 70 -17.91 -8.05 3.77
C ALA A 70 -16.60 -8.52 3.09
N GLU A 71 -16.62 -8.73 1.76
CA GLU A 71 -15.42 -9.03 0.98
C GLU A 71 -14.38 -7.91 1.04
N LYS A 72 -14.82 -6.65 0.96
CA LYS A 72 -13.93 -5.49 1.12
C LYS A 72 -13.34 -5.45 2.53
N VAL A 73 -14.16 -5.57 3.57
CA VAL A 73 -13.70 -5.61 4.97
C VAL A 73 -12.62 -6.67 5.16
N ASN A 74 -12.84 -7.89 4.67
CA ASN A 74 -11.86 -8.97 4.74
C ASN A 74 -10.56 -8.65 4.00
N ARG A 75 -10.66 -8.11 2.78
CA ARG A 75 -9.49 -7.68 2.00
C ARG A 75 -8.66 -6.65 2.75
N TYR A 76 -9.30 -5.63 3.32
CA TYR A 76 -8.61 -4.54 3.98
C TYR A 76 -8.06 -4.91 5.36
N ARG A 77 -8.71 -5.81 6.10
CA ARG A 77 -8.10 -6.44 7.29
C ARG A 77 -6.83 -7.22 6.97
N ASN A 78 -6.81 -7.91 5.82
CA ASN A 78 -5.60 -8.61 5.38
C ASN A 78 -4.49 -7.63 4.96
N LEU A 79 -4.84 -6.51 4.31
CA LEU A 79 -3.89 -5.45 3.98
C LEU A 79 -3.33 -4.76 5.23
N GLU A 80 -4.19 -4.44 6.20
CA GLU A 80 -3.78 -3.92 7.51
C GLU A 80 -2.73 -4.83 8.15
N LYS A 81 -3.04 -6.12 8.32
CA LYS A 81 -2.10 -7.10 8.89
C LYS A 81 -0.78 -7.16 8.12
N ARG A 82 -0.84 -7.14 6.80
CA ARG A 82 0.36 -7.17 5.95
C ARG A 82 1.22 -5.92 6.17
N HIS A 83 0.64 -4.73 6.10
CA HIS A 83 1.41 -3.50 6.26
C HIS A 83 1.96 -3.35 7.68
N GLN A 84 1.15 -3.65 8.70
CA GLN A 84 1.61 -3.67 10.09
C GLN A 84 2.78 -4.64 10.28
N GLY A 85 2.66 -5.87 9.76
CA GLY A 85 3.75 -6.84 9.83
C GLY A 85 5.04 -6.39 9.12
N VAL A 86 4.93 -5.68 8.00
CA VAL A 86 6.08 -5.13 7.28
C VAL A 86 6.75 -4.01 8.08
N TYR A 87 5.99 -3.04 8.58
CA TYR A 87 6.58 -1.86 9.23
C TYR A 87 7.08 -2.16 10.64
N MET A 88 6.36 -2.96 11.43
CA MET A 88 6.87 -3.47 12.70
C MET A 88 8.11 -4.36 12.49
N GLY A 89 8.08 -5.22 11.47
CA GLY A 89 9.22 -6.06 11.12
C GLY A 89 10.44 -5.25 10.67
N LEU A 90 10.24 -4.09 10.04
CA LEU A 90 11.30 -3.16 9.70
C LEU A 90 11.87 -2.51 10.97
N GLY A 91 11.03 -1.95 11.85
CA GLY A 91 11.44 -1.37 13.13
C GLY A 91 12.32 -2.34 13.94
N ASN A 92 11.84 -3.57 14.13
CA ASN A 92 12.61 -4.62 14.83
C ASN A 92 13.98 -4.90 14.18
N LYS A 93 14.07 -4.88 12.84
CA LYS A 93 15.36 -5.10 12.15
C LYS A 93 16.33 -3.94 12.39
N LEU A 94 15.83 -2.71 12.42
CA LEU A 94 16.63 -1.53 12.68
C LEU A 94 17.09 -1.49 14.14
N GLU A 95 16.22 -1.82 15.09
CA GLU A 95 16.58 -1.94 16.51
C GLU A 95 17.67 -3.00 16.74
N ASN A 96 17.54 -4.16 16.09
CA ASN A 96 18.56 -5.20 16.15
C ASN A 96 19.89 -4.76 15.48
N LEU A 97 19.83 -3.94 14.44
CA LEU A 97 21.03 -3.37 13.81
C LEU A 97 21.72 -2.41 14.79
N VAL A 98 20.99 -1.45 15.36
CA VAL A 98 21.53 -0.50 16.35
C VAL A 98 22.16 -1.25 17.52
N SER A 99 21.44 -2.22 18.10
CA SER A 99 21.93 -2.99 19.26
C SER A 99 23.24 -3.73 18.95
N ARG A 100 23.38 -4.27 17.73
CA ARG A 100 24.62 -4.94 17.31
C ARG A 100 25.76 -3.96 17.12
N LEU A 101 25.50 -2.82 16.49
CA LEU A 101 26.52 -1.79 16.27
C LEU A 101 27.05 -1.24 17.59
N GLU A 102 26.16 -0.97 18.55
CA GLU A 102 26.56 -0.53 19.88
C GLU A 102 27.36 -1.59 20.65
N ALA A 103 26.98 -2.87 20.53
CA ALA A 103 27.73 -3.97 21.13
C ALA A 103 29.13 -4.14 20.52
N ASP A 104 29.27 -3.84 19.23
CA ASP A 104 30.55 -3.82 18.50
C ASP A 104 31.35 -2.53 18.77
N GLY A 105 30.84 -1.61 19.59
CA GLY A 105 31.53 -0.37 20.01
C GLY A 105 31.32 0.82 19.08
N TYR A 106 30.50 0.69 18.04
CA TYR A 106 30.18 1.79 17.13
C TYR A 106 29.25 2.81 17.80
N THR A 107 29.61 4.08 17.69
CA THR A 107 28.83 5.22 18.19
C THR A 107 28.88 6.36 17.17
N GLY A 108 27.96 7.32 17.26
CA GLY A 108 27.98 8.53 16.43
C GLY A 108 26.60 9.00 15.99
N GLU A 109 26.58 10.16 15.35
CA GLU A 109 25.36 10.88 14.97
C GLU A 109 24.42 10.05 14.09
N ASN A 110 24.96 9.22 13.18
CA ASN A 110 24.14 8.37 12.31
C ASN A 110 23.40 7.25 13.07
N ILE A 111 24.00 6.72 14.15
CA ILE A 111 23.35 5.70 14.99
C ILE A 111 22.24 6.36 15.81
N ASP A 112 22.48 7.56 16.32
CA ASP A 112 21.48 8.31 17.07
C ASP A 112 20.32 8.80 16.18
N ALA A 113 20.61 9.19 14.94
CA ALA A 113 19.60 9.47 13.91
C ALA A 113 18.74 8.23 13.63
N LEU A 114 19.36 7.05 13.45
CA LEU A 114 18.60 5.82 13.23
C LEU A 114 17.68 5.45 14.41
N LYS A 115 18.08 5.73 15.66
CA LYS A 115 17.22 5.54 16.83
C LYS A 115 16.01 6.48 16.83
N ALA A 116 16.22 7.74 16.46
CA ALA A 116 15.13 8.70 16.30
C ALA A 116 14.18 8.24 15.18
N ASP A 117 14.74 7.75 14.07
CA ASP A 117 13.98 7.25 12.94
C ASP A 117 13.14 6.02 13.28
N ILE A 118 13.67 5.10 14.08
CA ILE A 118 12.90 3.94 14.58
C ILE A 118 11.66 4.40 15.35
N THR A 119 11.83 5.43 16.20
CA THR A 119 10.72 5.99 16.98
C THR A 119 9.66 6.58 16.05
N GLN A 120 10.08 7.37 15.07
CA GLN A 120 9.18 7.98 14.10
C GLN A 120 8.49 6.95 13.18
N LEU A 121 9.21 5.90 12.76
CA LEU A 121 8.63 4.78 12.00
C LEU A 121 7.53 4.07 12.81
N ASN A 122 7.74 3.87 14.11
CA ASN A 122 6.76 3.27 15.01
C ASN A 122 5.50 4.16 15.15
N GLU A 123 5.68 5.48 15.22
CA GLU A 123 4.56 6.44 15.21
C GLU A 123 3.76 6.36 13.90
N PHE A 124 4.44 6.33 12.74
CA PHE A 124 3.75 6.17 11.47
C PHE A 124 3.01 4.83 11.36
N ALA A 125 3.59 3.73 11.87
CA ALA A 125 2.93 2.44 11.90
C ALA A 125 1.65 2.47 12.77
N ALA A 126 1.68 3.17 13.90
CA ALA A 126 0.51 3.37 14.75
C ALA A 126 -0.56 4.23 14.07
N ASN A 127 -0.17 5.29 13.36
CA ASN A 127 -1.08 6.10 12.56
C ASN A 127 -1.75 5.28 11.46
N LEU A 128 -0.99 4.43 10.76
CA LEU A 128 -1.53 3.55 9.72
C LEU A 128 -2.58 2.59 10.28
N LYS A 129 -2.33 2.02 11.48
CA LYS A 129 -3.31 1.16 12.16
C LYS A 129 -4.61 1.90 12.44
N THR A 130 -4.49 3.15 12.89
CA THR A 130 -5.64 4.02 13.17
C THR A 130 -6.43 4.33 11.90
N SER A 131 -5.76 4.68 10.80
CA SER A 131 -6.41 4.94 9.51
C SER A 131 -7.16 3.70 8.98
N TYR A 132 -6.56 2.50 9.08
CA TYR A 132 -7.25 1.26 8.75
C TYR A 132 -8.48 1.02 9.62
N THR A 133 -8.36 1.23 10.93
CA THR A 133 -9.46 1.07 11.89
C THR A 133 -10.63 1.99 11.52
N ASN A 134 -10.35 3.26 11.24
CA ASN A 134 -11.37 4.23 10.82
C ASN A 134 -12.06 3.78 9.53
N TYR A 135 -11.29 3.42 8.51
CA TYR A 135 -11.84 2.96 7.24
C TYR A 135 -12.70 1.69 7.37
N LEU A 136 -12.24 0.71 8.15
CA LEU A 136 -12.98 -0.52 8.39
C LEU A 136 -14.29 -0.26 9.15
N ASN A 137 -14.29 0.64 10.14
CA ASN A 137 -15.50 1.03 10.84
C ASN A 137 -16.52 1.67 9.88
N ARG A 138 -16.08 2.54 8.95
CA ARG A 138 -16.97 3.12 7.93
C ARG A 138 -17.55 2.08 6.97
N LEU A 139 -16.78 1.05 6.63
CA LEU A 139 -17.30 -0.07 5.83
C LEU A 139 -18.35 -0.88 6.60
N ASP A 140 -18.15 -1.12 7.89
CA ASP A 140 -19.12 -1.84 8.72
C ASP A 140 -20.41 -1.01 8.93
N GLU A 141 -20.32 0.31 9.07
CA GLU A 141 -21.50 1.22 9.06
C GLU A 141 -22.28 1.16 7.74
N LEU A 142 -21.59 1.10 6.60
CA LEU A 142 -22.23 0.98 5.29
C LEU A 142 -22.98 -0.35 5.11
N LYS A 143 -22.52 -1.41 5.78
CA LYS A 143 -23.13 -2.73 5.73
C LYS A 143 -24.56 -2.71 6.29
N THR A 144 -24.81 -1.92 7.32
CA THR A 144 -26.11 -1.83 7.99
C THR A 144 -27.04 -0.81 7.33
N ALA A 145 -26.47 0.30 6.83
CA ALA A 145 -27.22 1.40 6.22
C ALA A 145 -27.86 1.06 4.86
N GLY A 146 -27.23 0.20 4.04
CA GLY A 146 -27.70 -0.09 2.68
C GLY A 146 -28.94 -1.00 2.58
N CYS A 147 -29.38 -1.57 3.70
CA CYS A 147 -30.36 -2.66 3.76
C CYS A 147 -31.62 -2.34 4.57
N THR A 148 -31.60 -1.25 5.31
CA THR A 148 -32.70 -0.79 6.15
C THR A 148 -33.10 0.62 5.71
N ASP A 149 -34.32 1.05 6.01
CA ASP A 149 -34.71 2.47 5.92
C ASP A 149 -34.00 3.27 7.03
N SER A 150 -32.69 3.12 7.16
CA SER A 150 -31.91 3.81 8.18
C SER A 150 -31.81 5.29 7.84
N ASP A 151 -31.83 6.14 8.85
CA ASP A 151 -31.57 7.58 8.73
C ASP A 151 -30.14 7.90 8.22
N VAL A 152 -29.27 6.88 8.08
CA VAL A 152 -27.92 7.04 7.56
C VAL A 152 -27.98 7.28 6.06
N ASN A 153 -27.59 8.47 5.63
CA ASN A 153 -27.40 8.79 4.23
C ASN A 153 -26.28 7.93 3.63
N PHE A 154 -26.66 6.84 2.96
CA PHE A 154 -25.73 5.88 2.34
C PHE A 154 -24.70 6.56 1.42
N GLN A 155 -25.08 7.62 0.70
CA GLN A 155 -24.15 8.34 -0.18
C GLN A 155 -23.07 9.07 0.60
N GLU A 156 -23.44 9.68 1.72
CA GLU A 156 -22.52 10.38 2.61
C GLU A 156 -21.58 9.39 3.31
N ALA A 157 -22.12 8.30 3.88
CA ALA A 157 -21.31 7.23 4.47
C ALA A 157 -20.31 6.63 3.46
N LEU A 158 -20.73 6.48 2.20
CA LEU A 158 -19.86 5.98 1.13
C LEU A 158 -18.77 6.98 0.76
N LYS A 159 -19.10 8.28 0.76
CA LYS A 159 -18.13 9.35 0.54
C LYS A 159 -17.09 9.36 1.66
N THR A 160 -17.50 9.37 2.92
CA THR A 160 -16.60 9.33 4.09
C THR A 160 -15.71 8.10 4.07
N ALA A 161 -16.25 6.91 3.75
CA ALA A 161 -15.42 5.70 3.63
C ALA A 161 -14.33 5.84 2.56
N ARG A 162 -14.61 6.54 1.44
CA ARG A 162 -13.59 6.79 0.40
C ARG A 162 -12.53 7.77 0.86
N GLU A 163 -12.91 8.80 1.61
CA GLU A 163 -11.99 9.78 2.19
C GLU A 163 -11.04 9.11 3.19
N GLU A 164 -11.55 8.24 4.07
CA GLU A 164 -10.73 7.47 5.02
C GLU A 164 -9.75 6.51 4.31
N LEU A 165 -10.18 5.90 3.20
CA LEU A 165 -9.29 5.07 2.38
C LEU A 165 -8.18 5.91 1.72
N ALA A 166 -8.52 7.10 1.23
CA ALA A 166 -7.54 8.01 0.64
C ALA A 166 -6.52 8.48 1.70
N ALA A 167 -6.99 8.83 2.90
CA ALA A 167 -6.14 9.18 4.04
C ALA A 167 -5.20 8.01 4.43
N THR A 168 -5.70 6.78 4.44
CA THR A 168 -4.87 5.59 4.65
C THR A 168 -3.77 5.47 3.59
N GLY A 169 -4.08 5.79 2.34
CA GLY A 169 -3.11 5.81 1.24
C GLY A 169 -2.01 6.88 1.42
N VAL A 170 -2.35 8.04 1.96
CA VAL A 170 -1.39 9.10 2.30
C VAL A 170 -0.40 8.63 3.36
N VAL A 171 -0.88 8.04 4.46
CA VAL A 171 -0.01 7.52 5.53
C VAL A 171 0.96 6.44 5.02
N ILE A 172 0.51 5.55 4.12
CA ILE A 172 1.39 4.57 3.48
C ILE A 172 2.47 5.25 2.63
N GLY A 173 2.10 6.33 1.93
CA GLY A 173 3.01 7.16 1.15
C GLY A 173 4.08 7.79 2.03
N GLU A 174 3.68 8.42 3.13
CA GLU A 174 4.56 9.05 4.12
C GLU A 174 5.57 8.05 4.70
N ILE A 175 5.13 6.85 5.10
CA ILE A 175 6.06 5.81 5.59
C ILE A 175 7.09 5.43 4.53
N LYS A 176 6.65 5.27 3.29
CA LYS A 176 7.54 4.88 2.18
C LYS A 176 8.54 5.99 1.88
N GLU A 177 8.09 7.23 1.87
CA GLU A 177 8.93 8.40 1.66
C GLU A 177 9.96 8.51 2.78
N PHE A 178 9.53 8.49 4.04
CA PHE A 178 10.38 8.52 5.23
C PHE A 178 11.48 7.45 5.19
N TYR A 179 11.13 6.21 4.84
CA TYR A 179 12.12 5.14 4.70
C TYR A 179 13.17 5.43 3.61
N LEU A 180 12.76 6.03 2.49
CA LEU A 180 13.64 6.29 1.37
C LEU A 180 14.50 7.52 1.55
N THR A 181 14.02 8.53 2.29
CA THR A 181 14.68 9.83 2.46
C THR A 181 15.50 9.93 3.73
N GLU A 182 15.09 9.27 4.82
CA GLU A 182 15.77 9.34 6.12
C GLU A 182 16.52 8.02 6.42
N ILE A 183 15.77 6.94 6.69
CA ILE A 183 16.33 5.66 7.17
C ILE A 183 17.38 5.08 6.21
N LYS A 184 17.06 5.02 4.91
CA LYS A 184 17.92 4.33 3.94
C LYS A 184 19.26 5.06 3.73
N PRO A 185 19.29 6.39 3.57
CA PRO A 185 20.53 7.17 3.59
C PRO A 185 21.35 6.98 4.87
N ASP A 186 20.72 7.00 6.04
CA ASP A 186 21.44 6.85 7.32
C ASP A 186 22.12 5.49 7.45
N ILE A 187 21.44 4.41 7.05
CA ILE A 187 22.02 3.07 6.99
C ILE A 187 23.20 3.02 6.01
N ALA A 188 23.11 3.72 4.88
CA ALA A 188 24.19 3.77 3.90
C ALA A 188 25.40 4.55 4.44
N ALA A 189 25.17 5.68 5.11
CA ALA A 189 26.20 6.48 5.75
C ALA A 189 26.93 5.68 6.85
N MET A 190 26.18 5.02 7.75
CA MET A 190 26.76 4.13 8.76
C MET A 190 27.61 3.03 8.16
N ARG A 191 27.14 2.40 7.06
CA ARG A 191 27.92 1.34 6.41
C ARG A 191 29.27 1.86 5.91
N THR A 192 29.30 3.04 5.30
CA THR A 192 30.53 3.66 4.83
C THR A 192 31.46 3.99 6.01
N GLN A 193 30.94 4.63 7.06
CA GLN A 193 31.71 4.97 8.27
C GLN A 193 32.36 3.73 8.90
N ILE A 194 31.57 2.66 9.10
CA ILE A 194 32.07 1.40 9.66
C ILE A 194 33.16 0.77 8.78
N GLN A 195 33.03 0.88 7.45
CA GLN A 195 34.02 0.33 6.53
C GLN A 195 35.34 1.11 6.59
N GLU A 196 35.28 2.44 6.68
CA GLU A 196 36.45 3.31 6.81
C GLU A 196 37.17 3.08 8.14
N GLU A 197 36.44 2.98 9.26
CA GLU A 197 37.01 2.68 10.58
C GLU A 197 37.71 1.32 10.61
N LYS A 198 37.14 0.29 9.96
CA LYS A 198 37.77 -1.03 9.86
C LYS A 198 39.05 -1.04 9.03
N LEU A 199 39.08 -0.29 7.94
CA LEU A 199 40.27 -0.20 7.08
C LEU A 199 41.40 0.56 7.78
N GLY A 200 41.09 1.68 8.47
CA GLY A 200 42.07 2.42 9.25
C GLY A 200 42.70 1.60 10.38
N GLN A 201 41.90 0.78 11.08
CA GLN A 201 42.40 -0.11 12.12
C GLN A 201 43.35 -1.21 11.60
N GLN A 202 43.23 -1.62 10.33
CA GLN A 202 44.14 -2.59 9.74
C GLN A 202 45.50 -1.96 9.38
N GLU A 203 45.50 -0.75 8.82
CA GLU A 203 46.73 -0.02 8.46
C GLU A 203 47.56 0.34 9.71
N ASP A 204 46.91 0.72 10.82
CA ASP A 204 47.59 1.02 12.09
C ASP A 204 48.18 -0.26 12.73
N SER A 205 47.55 -1.41 12.57
CA SER A 205 48.06 -2.68 13.12
C SER A 205 49.28 -3.24 12.37
N GLU A 206 49.39 -2.99 11.06
CA GLU A 206 50.57 -3.42 10.28
C GLU A 206 51.79 -2.51 10.51
N THR A 207 51.59 -1.23 10.84
CA THR A 207 52.71 -0.29 11.10
C THR A 207 53.28 -0.39 12.52
N GLU A 208 52.54 -0.91 13.51
CA GLU A 208 53.08 -1.19 14.84
C GLU A 208 53.97 -2.46 14.86
N ASP A 209 53.64 -3.48 14.07
CA ASP A 209 54.46 -4.69 13.97
C ASP A 209 55.79 -4.43 13.23
N GLU A 210 55.81 -3.57 12.19
CA GLU A 210 57.04 -3.23 11.45
C GLU A 210 58.03 -2.39 12.28
N LYS A 211 57.55 -1.52 13.18
CA LYS A 211 58.42 -0.76 14.09
C LYS A 211 59.03 -1.58 15.22
N THR A 212 58.41 -2.70 15.59
CA THR A 212 58.89 -3.53 16.71
C THR A 212 60.03 -4.46 16.29
N GLU A 213 60.21 -4.70 14.98
CA GLU A 213 61.34 -5.46 14.44
C GLU A 213 62.60 -4.60 14.19
N GLU A 214 62.47 -3.30 13.87
CA GLU A 214 63.63 -2.41 13.66
C GLU A 214 64.34 -1.93 14.96
N GLU A 215 63.71 -2.06 16.14
CA GLU A 215 64.33 -1.66 17.43
C GLU A 215 65.09 -2.80 18.13
N LYS A 216 65.31 -3.94 17.45
CA LYS A 216 65.98 -5.13 18.00
C LYS A 216 67.32 -5.52 17.37
N ASP A 217 67.85 -4.74 16.43
CA ASP A 217 69.18 -4.94 15.82
C ASP A 217 70.23 -3.91 16.25
#